data_AF-A0A7S2GLY6-F1
#
_entry.id   AF-A0A7S2GLY6-F1
#
_cell.length_a   1.000
_cell.length_b   1.000
_cell.length_c   1.000
_cell.angle_alpha   90.00
_cell.angle_beta   90.00
_cell.angle_gamma   90.00
#
_symmetry.space_group_name_H-M   'P 1'
#
loop_
_entity.id
_entity.type
_entity.pdbx_description
1 polymer ?
#
loop_
_entity_poly.entity_id
_entity_poly.type
_entity_poly.pdbx_seq_one_letter_code
_entity_poly.pdbx_strand_id
1 'polypeptide(L)'
;SLMGQASKFNLKKPPAYNWDFFVVGLLILVCGLLGLPFTNGLIPQAPLHVEALATYEERKGKDGSTRSVVVKVHEQRVSNCVHALAIGLCCTPPVLKLLQTIPLSVLSGLFLYMGLSSFAGNGFVSRLLLPVQDPKRRSSALYGALETLLSNWGGVKEVALYTLLQFFLWASIFGVTFTPAAISFPLLIAALVLVRWGVLPRVFTREAISKMDDEERHDDDDDGADK
;
A
#
# COMPACT_ATOMS: atom_id res chain seq x y z
N SER A 1 -8.82 6.99 2.72
CA SER A 1 -7.87 5.87 2.84
C SER A 1 -6.48 6.45 3.08
N LEU A 2 -5.74 5.96 4.08
CA LEU A 2 -4.38 6.44 4.39
C LEU A 2 -3.41 6.24 3.20
N MET A 3 -3.48 5.10 2.52
CA MET A 3 -2.60 4.79 1.38
C MET A 3 -2.85 5.69 0.16
N GLY A 4 -4.10 6.09 -0.08
CA GLY A 4 -4.44 7.05 -1.15
C GLY A 4 -4.17 8.51 -0.78
N GLN A 5 -3.70 8.76 0.45
CA GLN A 5 -3.37 10.09 0.97
C GLN A 5 -1.90 10.16 1.43
N ALA A 6 -1.06 9.26 0.91
CA ALA A 6 0.38 9.26 1.15
C ALA A 6 1.03 10.58 0.70
N SER A 7 2.14 10.98 1.36
CA SER A 7 2.85 12.23 1.09
C SER A 7 3.30 12.36 -0.36
N LYS A 8 3.69 11.25 -1.01
CA LYS A 8 4.09 11.19 -2.42
C LYS A 8 3.10 11.80 -3.41
N PHE A 9 1.80 11.79 -3.08
CA PHE A 9 0.77 12.27 -3.99
C PHE A 9 0.61 13.79 -3.96
N ASN A 10 1.35 14.49 -3.08
CA ASN A 10 1.39 15.95 -2.96
C ASN A 10 -0.02 16.58 -3.03
N LEU A 11 -0.93 16.03 -2.22
CA LEU A 11 -2.33 16.44 -2.17
C LEU A 11 -2.46 17.85 -1.59
N LYS A 12 -3.37 18.65 -2.14
CA LYS A 12 -3.59 20.05 -1.72
C LYS A 12 -4.65 20.17 -0.65
N LYS A 13 -5.65 19.28 -0.66
CA LYS A 13 -6.74 19.32 0.32
C LYS A 13 -6.36 18.54 1.58
N PRO A 14 -6.69 19.05 2.77
CA PRO A 14 -6.42 18.34 4.01
C PRO A 14 -7.28 17.07 4.11
N PRO A 15 -6.77 16.01 4.77
CA PRO A 15 -7.54 14.80 4.99
C PRO A 15 -8.66 15.03 6.00
N ALA A 16 -9.82 14.39 5.79
CA ALA A 16 -11.00 14.53 6.63
C ALA A 16 -11.49 13.16 7.17
N TYR A 17 -10.62 12.45 7.89
CA TYR A 17 -10.88 11.07 8.34
C TYR A 17 -12.18 10.91 9.15
N ASN A 18 -12.47 11.83 10.07
CA ASN A 18 -13.66 11.77 10.90
C ASN A 18 -14.95 11.88 10.06
N TRP A 19 -14.92 12.74 9.04
CA TRP A 19 -16.04 12.90 8.13
C TRP A 19 -16.23 11.65 7.26
N ASP A 20 -15.14 11.07 6.77
CA ASP A 20 -15.18 9.82 6.00
C ASP A 20 -15.80 8.68 6.82
N PHE A 21 -15.42 8.52 8.09
CA PHE A 21 -16.01 7.51 8.98
C PHE A 21 -17.49 7.77 9.26
N PHE A 22 -17.88 9.02 9.48
CA PHE A 22 -19.28 9.39 9.71
C PHE A 22 -20.15 9.06 8.50
N VAL A 23 -19.70 9.44 7.29
CA VAL A 23 -20.43 9.17 6.04
C VAL A 23 -20.52 7.67 5.76
N VAL A 24 -19.42 6.93 5.91
CA VAL A 24 -19.43 5.47 5.73
C VAL A 24 -20.35 4.80 6.75
N GLY A 25 -20.32 5.22 8.01
CA GLY A 25 -21.23 4.70 9.05
C GLY A 25 -22.71 4.94 8.74
N LEU A 26 -23.05 6.14 8.25
CA LEU A 26 -24.41 6.46 7.81
C LEU A 26 -24.83 5.61 6.60
N LEU A 27 -23.94 5.44 5.61
CA LEU A 27 -24.21 4.61 4.44
C LEU A 27 -24.42 3.14 4.81
N ILE A 28 -23.64 2.61 5.76
CA ILE A 28 -23.82 1.25 6.29
C ILE A 28 -25.20 1.08 6.92
N LEU A 29 -25.66 2.08 7.69
CA LEU A 29 -27.00 2.06 8.28
C LEU A 29 -28.09 2.02 7.19
N VAL A 30 -27.97 2.87 6.17
CA VAL A 30 -28.92 2.91 5.04
C VAL A 30 -28.89 1.59 4.25
N CYS A 31 -27.71 1.07 3.92
CA CYS A 31 -27.55 -0.22 3.24
C CYS A 31 -28.15 -1.37 4.08
N GLY A 32 -27.93 -1.37 5.40
CA GLY A 32 -28.51 -2.35 6.32
C GLY A 32 -30.03 -2.32 6.35
N LEU A 33 -30.65 -1.13 6.36
CA LEU A 33 -32.11 -0.98 6.29
C LEU A 33 -32.69 -1.44 4.95
N LEU A 34 -31.95 -1.24 3.86
CA LEU A 34 -32.35 -1.65 2.50
C LEU A 34 -32.01 -3.11 2.16
N GLY A 35 -31.33 -3.84 3.05
CA GLY A 35 -30.85 -5.20 2.79
C GLY A 35 -29.74 -5.28 1.75
N LEU A 36 -29.03 -4.18 1.50
CA LEU A 36 -27.91 -4.10 0.56
C LEU A 36 -26.59 -4.47 1.26
N PRO A 37 -25.61 -5.03 0.53
CA PRO A 37 -24.30 -5.32 1.10
C PRO A 37 -23.61 -4.03 1.56
N PHE A 38 -22.86 -4.13 2.66
CA PHE A 38 -22.15 -3.00 3.24
C PHE A 38 -21.02 -2.52 2.33
N THR A 39 -20.84 -1.20 2.26
CA THR A 39 -19.71 -0.59 1.55
C THR A 39 -18.49 -0.51 2.44
N ASN A 40 -17.31 -0.90 1.93
CA ASN A 40 -16.03 -0.77 2.60
C ASN A 40 -15.04 0.12 1.81
N GLY A 41 -14.05 0.66 2.51
CA GLY A 41 -12.93 1.34 1.88
C GLY A 41 -12.06 0.34 1.11
N LEU A 42 -11.88 0.56 -0.19
CA LEU A 42 -11.10 -0.34 -1.05
C LEU A 42 -9.61 0.03 -0.97
N ILE A 43 -8.83 -0.85 -0.34
CA ILE A 43 -7.40 -0.61 -0.04
C ILE A 43 -6.56 -0.45 -1.32
N PRO A 44 -6.57 -1.38 -2.30
CA PRO A 44 -5.77 -1.24 -3.52
C PRO A 44 -6.38 -0.26 -4.53
N GLN A 45 -7.71 -0.11 -4.54
CA GLN A 45 -8.38 0.74 -5.53
C GLN A 45 -8.20 2.23 -5.23
N ALA A 46 -8.13 2.62 -3.96
CA ALA A 46 -7.94 4.01 -3.58
C ALA A 46 -6.63 4.63 -4.14
N PRO A 47 -5.43 4.04 -3.94
CA PRO A 47 -4.20 4.57 -4.51
C PRO A 47 -4.20 4.48 -6.04
N LEU A 48 -4.69 3.39 -6.64
CA LEU A 48 -4.79 3.27 -8.11
C LEU A 48 -5.66 4.37 -8.73
N HIS A 49 -6.74 4.77 -8.05
CA HIS A 49 -7.58 5.87 -8.52
C HIS A 49 -6.86 7.22 -8.44
N VAL A 50 -6.08 7.44 -7.39
CA VAL A 50 -5.28 8.66 -7.19
C VAL A 50 -4.15 8.74 -8.22
N GLU A 51 -3.47 7.62 -8.46
CA GLU A 51 -2.44 7.43 -9.49
C GLU A 51 -2.99 7.67 -10.90
N ALA A 52 -4.19 7.17 -11.23
CA ALA A 52 -4.84 7.45 -12.51
C ALA A 52 -5.20 8.94 -12.73
N LEU A 53 -5.19 9.75 -11.66
CA LEU A 53 -5.42 11.20 -11.69
C LEU A 53 -4.13 12.00 -11.46
N ALA A 54 -2.99 11.33 -11.35
CA ALA A 54 -1.69 11.94 -11.15
C ALA A 54 -1.07 12.38 -12.49
N THR A 55 -0.43 13.54 -12.48
CA THR A 55 0.45 14.00 -13.55
C THR A 55 1.89 13.75 -13.15
N TYR A 56 2.63 13.07 -14.02
CA TYR A 56 4.02 12.72 -13.83
C TYR A 56 4.91 13.68 -14.61
N GLU A 57 6.01 14.11 -14.01
CA GLU A 57 7.11 14.78 -14.72
C GLU A 57 8.39 13.97 -14.57
N GLU A 58 9.17 13.91 -15.65
CA GLU A 58 10.49 13.30 -15.63
C GLU A 58 11.49 14.24 -14.95
N ARG A 59 12.00 13.81 -13.80
CA ARG A 59 13.12 14.47 -13.12
C ARG A 59 14.38 13.65 -13.29
N LYS A 60 15.49 14.34 -13.57
CA LYS A 60 16.82 13.72 -13.57
C LYS A 60 17.31 13.64 -12.13
N GLY A 61 17.50 12.42 -11.64
CA GLY A 61 18.15 12.18 -10.35
C GLY A 61 19.64 12.52 -10.41
N LYS A 62 20.25 12.68 -9.23
CA LYS A 62 21.69 12.97 -9.06
C LYS A 62 22.60 11.91 -9.70
N ASP A 63 22.08 10.69 -9.89
CA ASP A 63 22.77 9.55 -10.50
C ASP A 63 22.66 9.48 -12.04
N GLY A 64 22.09 10.51 -12.69
CA GLY A 64 21.88 10.54 -14.14
C GLY A 64 20.71 9.67 -14.64
N SER A 65 19.96 9.04 -13.73
CA SER A 65 18.73 8.30 -14.05
C SER A 65 17.53 9.26 -14.17
N THR A 66 16.70 9.05 -15.19
CA THR A 66 15.42 9.78 -15.34
C THR A 66 14.34 9.02 -14.57
N ARG A 67 13.67 9.68 -13.62
CA ARG A 67 12.58 9.11 -12.81
C ARG A 67 11.31 9.94 -12.99
N SER A 68 10.16 9.29 -13.08
CA SER A 68 8.85 9.95 -13.20
C SER A 68 8.28 10.23 -11.80
N VAL A 69 8.24 11.51 -11.41
CA VAL A 69 7.77 11.96 -10.11
C VAL A 69 6.35 12.52 -10.22
N VAL A 70 5.49 12.26 -9.24
CA VAL A 70 4.14 12.82 -9.19
C VAL A 70 4.21 14.31 -8.85
N VAL A 71 3.84 15.17 -9.79
CA VAL A 71 3.87 16.63 -9.59
C VAL A 71 2.58 17.15 -8.98
N LYS A 72 1.47 16.59 -9.45
CA LYS A 72 0.14 17.03 -9.04
C LYS A 72 -0.89 15.93 -9.28
N VAL A 73 -1.78 15.78 -8.31
CA VAL A 73 -3.00 14.97 -8.46
C VAL A 73 -4.20 15.87 -8.72
N HIS A 74 -5.04 15.48 -9.67
CA HIS A 74 -6.32 16.13 -9.93
C HIS A 74 -7.40 15.68 -8.94
N GLU A 75 -7.52 16.40 -7.82
CA GLU A 75 -8.51 16.12 -6.77
C GLU A 75 -9.96 16.50 -7.18
N GLN A 76 -10.63 15.60 -7.90
CA GLN A 76 -12.00 15.78 -8.37
C GLN A 76 -13.01 14.84 -7.73
N ARG A 77 -14.29 15.26 -7.70
CA ARG A 77 -15.42 14.42 -7.25
C ARG A 77 -16.15 13.74 -8.40
N VAL A 78 -15.96 14.23 -9.63
CA VAL A 78 -16.69 13.79 -10.82
C VAL A 78 -16.32 12.36 -11.20
N SER A 79 -15.06 11.97 -11.11
CA SER A 79 -14.61 10.61 -11.42
C SER A 79 -15.33 9.55 -10.57
N ASN A 80 -15.45 9.79 -9.26
CA ASN A 80 -16.18 8.91 -8.35
C ASN A 80 -17.68 8.87 -8.66
N CYS A 81 -18.28 10.01 -9.00
CA CYS A 81 -19.68 10.08 -9.38
C CYS A 81 -19.97 9.31 -10.69
N VAL A 82 -19.15 9.53 -11.73
CA VAL A 82 -19.25 8.83 -13.01
C VAL A 82 -19.03 7.33 -12.82
N HIS A 83 -18.06 6.93 -12.01
CA HIS A 83 -17.82 5.52 -11.69
C HIS A 83 -19.03 4.89 -10.98
N ALA A 84 -19.60 5.55 -9.96
CA ALA A 84 -20.78 5.05 -9.26
C ALA A 84 -22.00 4.93 -10.19
N LEU A 85 -22.23 5.92 -11.06
CA LEU A 85 -23.30 5.87 -12.07
C LEU A 85 -23.07 4.75 -13.09
N ALA A 86 -21.83 4.55 -13.53
CA ALA A 86 -21.48 3.46 -14.44
C ALA A 86 -21.72 2.08 -13.81
N ILE A 87 -21.35 1.89 -12.53
CA ILE A 87 -21.67 0.65 -11.79
C ILE A 87 -23.20 0.45 -11.73
N GLY A 88 -23.95 1.51 -11.39
CA GLY A 88 -25.41 1.47 -11.38
C GLY A 88 -26.01 1.09 -12.73
N LEU A 89 -25.45 1.61 -13.83
CA LEU A 89 -25.84 1.25 -15.19
C LEU A 89 -25.49 -0.21 -15.53
N CYS A 90 -24.34 -0.71 -15.08
CA CYS A 90 -23.94 -2.11 -15.24
C CYS A 90 -24.89 -3.09 -14.53
N CYS A 91 -25.58 -2.66 -13.48
CA CYS A 91 -26.60 -3.46 -12.81
C CYS A 91 -27.91 -3.58 -13.63
N THR A 92 -28.09 -2.82 -14.71
CA THR A 92 -29.31 -2.91 -15.54
C THR A 92 -29.29 -4.17 -16.42
N PRO A 93 -30.45 -4.81 -16.70
CA PRO A 93 -30.53 -6.06 -17.46
C PRO A 93 -29.81 -6.10 -18.83
N PRO A 94 -29.85 -5.06 -19.69
CA PRO A 94 -29.19 -5.13 -20.99
C PRO A 94 -27.66 -5.11 -20.87
N VAL A 95 -27.10 -4.31 -19.96
CA VAL A 95 -25.65 -4.21 -19.76
C VAL A 95 -25.14 -5.45 -19.03
N LEU A 96 -25.90 -5.99 -18.08
CA LEU A 96 -25.53 -7.20 -17.35
C LEU A 96 -25.38 -8.42 -18.29
N LYS A 97 -26.25 -8.57 -19.30
CA LYS A 97 -26.12 -9.62 -20.33
C LYS A 97 -24.85 -9.48 -21.16
N LEU A 98 -24.45 -8.25 -21.47
CA LEU A 98 -23.18 -8.00 -22.15
C LEU A 98 -21.99 -8.32 -21.23
N LEU A 99 -22.07 -7.97 -19.95
CA LEU A 99 -21.00 -8.25 -18.99
C LEU A 99 -20.76 -9.76 -18.80
N GLN A 100 -21.81 -10.57 -18.93
CA GLN A 100 -21.73 -12.04 -18.89
C GLN A 100 -20.94 -12.64 -20.06
N THR A 101 -20.70 -11.91 -21.16
CA THR A 101 -19.86 -12.42 -22.25
C THR A 101 -18.37 -12.35 -21.92
N ILE A 102 -17.98 -11.64 -20.85
CA ILE A 102 -16.58 -11.54 -20.42
C ILE A 102 -16.18 -12.89 -19.81
N PRO A 103 -15.19 -13.59 -20.39
CA PRO A 103 -14.79 -14.90 -19.88
C PRO A 103 -14.10 -14.77 -18.53
N LEU A 104 -14.44 -15.67 -17.60
CA LEU A 104 -13.83 -15.71 -16.26
C LEU A 104 -12.30 -15.83 -16.29
N SER A 105 -11.72 -16.43 -17.34
CA SER A 105 -10.27 -16.52 -17.53
C SER A 105 -9.57 -15.16 -17.62
N VAL A 106 -10.22 -14.16 -18.23
CA VAL A 106 -9.69 -12.80 -18.32
C VAL A 106 -9.70 -12.12 -16.96
N LEU A 107 -10.77 -12.29 -16.17
CA LEU A 107 -10.82 -11.77 -14.80
C LEU A 107 -9.75 -12.44 -13.91
N SER A 108 -9.55 -13.75 -14.02
CA SER A 108 -8.49 -14.45 -13.31
C SER A 108 -7.09 -13.92 -13.67
N GLY A 109 -6.85 -13.64 -14.95
CA GLY A 109 -5.59 -13.02 -15.40
C GLY A 109 -5.39 -11.62 -14.82
N LEU A 110 -6.46 -10.80 -14.77
CA LEU A 110 -6.44 -9.48 -14.15
C LEU A 110 -6.14 -9.56 -12.65
N PHE A 111 -6.79 -10.49 -11.92
CA PHE A 111 -6.53 -10.70 -10.50
C PHE A 111 -5.09 -11.15 -10.24
N LEU A 112 -4.53 -12.02 -11.07
CA LEU A 112 -3.12 -12.43 -10.97
C LEU A 112 -2.18 -11.25 -11.19
N TYR A 113 -2.43 -10.42 -12.22
CA TYR A 113 -1.63 -9.22 -12.47
C TYR A 113 -1.70 -8.22 -11.31
N MET A 114 -2.89 -7.97 -10.77
CA MET A 114 -3.07 -7.11 -9.59
C MET A 114 -2.34 -7.67 -8.36
N GLY A 115 -2.37 -8.99 -8.15
CA GLY A 115 -1.64 -9.64 -7.08
C GLY A 115 -0.12 -9.49 -7.22
N LEU A 116 0.42 -9.72 -8.42
CA LEU A 116 1.85 -9.59 -8.69
C LEU A 116 2.33 -8.14 -8.63
N SER A 117 1.57 -7.20 -9.19
CA SER A 117 1.89 -5.77 -9.14
C SER A 117 1.87 -5.22 -7.72
N SER A 118 1.08 -5.79 -6.81
CA SER A 118 1.09 -5.43 -5.39
C SER A 118 2.41 -5.75 -4.66
N PHE A 119 3.28 -6.58 -5.24
CA PHE A 119 4.63 -6.82 -4.69
C PHE A 119 5.64 -5.76 -5.12
N ALA A 120 5.41 -5.07 -6.24
CA ALA A 120 6.27 -4.00 -6.71
C ALA A 120 6.12 -2.77 -5.79
N GLY A 121 7.25 -2.18 -5.39
CA GLY A 121 7.27 -1.05 -4.45
C GLY A 121 6.95 -1.41 -3.00
N ASN A 122 6.91 -2.70 -2.66
CA ASN A 122 6.75 -3.14 -1.28
C ASN A 122 8.11 -3.36 -0.61
N GLY A 123 8.47 -2.48 0.33
CA GLY A 123 9.74 -2.55 1.06
C GLY A 123 9.96 -3.87 1.82
N PHE A 124 8.90 -4.57 2.26
CA PHE A 124 9.03 -5.92 2.82
C PHE A 124 9.53 -6.94 1.78
N VAL A 125 8.97 -6.92 0.57
CA VAL A 125 9.37 -7.84 -0.51
C VAL A 125 10.80 -7.56 -0.95
N SER A 126 11.16 -6.28 -1.10
CA SER A 126 12.53 -5.86 -1.41
C SER A 126 13.52 -6.38 -0.35
N ARG A 127 13.16 -6.30 0.94
CA ARG A 127 13.99 -6.81 2.04
C ARG A 127 14.03 -8.33 2.14
N LEU A 128 12.97 -9.03 1.76
CA LEU A 128 12.94 -10.50 1.73
C LEU A 128 13.99 -11.07 0.76
N LEU A 129 14.32 -10.34 -0.31
CA LEU A 129 15.32 -10.72 -1.31
C LEU A 129 16.76 -10.34 -0.92
N LEU A 130 16.96 -9.39 0.00
CA LEU A 130 18.28 -8.89 0.42
C LEU A 130 19.24 -9.98 0.91
N PRO A 131 18.82 -10.99 1.72
CA PRO A 131 19.70 -12.06 2.16
C PRO A 131 20.27 -12.90 1.02
N VAL A 132 19.52 -13.02 -0.08
CA VAL A 132 19.89 -13.81 -1.27
C VAL A 132 20.78 -13.01 -2.22
N GLN A 133 20.68 -11.68 -2.22
CA GLN A 133 21.43 -10.80 -3.11
C GLN A 133 22.94 -10.76 -2.79
N ASP A 134 23.79 -10.71 -3.81
CA ASP A 134 25.25 -10.59 -3.67
C ASP A 134 25.62 -9.32 -2.86
N PRO A 135 26.47 -9.41 -1.83
CA PRO A 135 26.95 -8.25 -1.07
C PRO A 135 27.44 -7.08 -1.91
N LYS A 136 28.04 -7.33 -3.08
CA LYS A 136 28.52 -6.27 -3.99
C LYS A 136 27.40 -5.46 -4.64
N ARG A 137 26.18 -6.00 -4.69
CA ARG A 137 24.98 -5.33 -5.24
C ARG A 137 24.11 -4.69 -4.15
N ARG A 138 24.43 -4.90 -2.86
CA ARG A 138 23.68 -4.32 -1.74
C ARG A 138 24.02 -2.85 -1.48
N SER A 139 25.22 -2.41 -1.88
CA SER A 139 25.69 -1.01 -1.79
C SER A 139 25.27 -0.16 -2.99
N SER A 140 24.10 -0.44 -3.58
CA SER A 140 23.58 0.38 -4.68
C SER A 140 22.78 1.55 -4.10
N ALA A 141 22.85 2.72 -4.74
CA ALA A 141 22.03 3.91 -4.43
C ALA A 141 20.51 3.62 -4.42
N LEU A 142 20.10 2.43 -4.91
CA LEU A 142 18.75 1.89 -4.84
C LEU A 142 18.21 1.75 -3.40
N TYR A 143 19.07 1.58 -2.39
CA TYR A 143 18.65 1.36 -0.99
C TYR A 143 18.80 2.59 -0.08
N GLY A 144 19.23 3.74 -0.62
CA GLY A 144 19.26 5.05 0.06
C GLY A 144 19.62 5.01 1.55
N ALA A 145 18.64 5.28 2.42
CA ALA A 145 18.81 5.31 3.87
C ALA A 145 19.32 3.99 4.49
N LEU A 146 19.00 2.86 3.87
CA LEU A 146 19.39 1.52 4.31
C LEU A 146 20.83 1.17 3.89
N GLU A 147 21.42 1.88 2.93
CA GLU A 147 22.82 1.68 2.49
C GLU A 147 23.80 1.76 3.66
N THR A 148 23.57 2.73 4.57
CA THR A 148 24.40 2.91 5.76
C THR A 148 24.35 1.72 6.73
N LEU A 149 23.23 1.00 6.78
CA LEU A 149 23.09 -0.22 7.59
C LEU A 149 23.62 -1.45 6.84
N LEU A 150 23.40 -1.52 5.53
CA LEU A 150 23.82 -2.61 4.66
C LEU A 150 25.34 -2.66 4.43
N SER A 151 26.04 -1.53 4.63
CA SER A 151 27.51 -1.45 4.53
C SER A 151 28.23 -2.33 5.56
N ASN A 152 27.63 -2.50 6.75
CA ASN A 152 28.19 -3.31 7.83
C ASN A 152 27.54 -4.69 7.89
N TRP A 153 28.34 -5.73 8.09
CA TRP A 153 27.84 -7.11 8.25
C TRP A 153 26.88 -7.27 9.44
N GLY A 154 27.01 -6.42 10.47
CA GLY A 154 26.09 -6.35 11.61
C GLY A 154 24.70 -5.85 11.23
N GLY A 155 24.62 -4.79 10.39
CA GLY A 155 23.33 -4.22 9.98
C GLY A 155 22.57 -5.11 9.00
N VAL A 156 23.28 -5.86 8.14
CA VAL A 156 22.64 -6.91 7.30
C VAL A 156 21.92 -7.95 8.15
N LYS A 157 22.54 -8.39 9.25
CA LYS A 157 21.90 -9.35 10.19
C LYS A 157 20.71 -8.73 10.89
N GLU A 158 20.80 -7.44 11.24
CA GLU A 158 19.72 -6.70 11.88
C GLU A 158 18.49 -6.59 10.95
N VAL A 159 18.71 -6.21 9.69
CA VAL A 159 17.65 -6.16 8.64
C VAL A 159 17.07 -7.55 8.38
N ALA A 160 17.90 -8.58 8.29
CA ALA A 160 17.44 -9.94 8.07
C ALA A 160 16.58 -10.44 9.25
N LEU A 161 16.98 -10.16 10.49
CA LEU A 161 16.22 -10.52 11.69
C LEU A 161 14.89 -9.77 11.76
N TYR A 162 14.88 -8.48 11.44
CA TYR A 162 13.67 -7.67 11.35
C TYR A 162 12.70 -8.22 10.29
N THR A 163 13.20 -8.53 9.10
CA THR A 163 12.41 -9.08 7.99
C THR A 163 11.87 -10.47 8.33
N LEU A 164 12.65 -11.30 9.03
CA LEU A 164 12.20 -12.62 9.50
C LEU A 164 11.09 -12.49 10.56
N LEU A 165 11.23 -11.54 11.49
CA LEU A 165 10.19 -11.22 12.46
C LEU A 165 8.90 -10.76 11.75
N GLN A 166 9.01 -9.87 10.77
CA GLN A 166 7.86 -9.43 9.97
C GLN A 166 7.21 -10.59 9.21
N PHE A 167 8.01 -11.47 8.59
CA PHE A 167 7.51 -12.66 7.92
C PHE A 167 6.77 -13.58 8.87
N PHE A 168 7.28 -13.80 10.08
CA PHE A 168 6.62 -14.64 11.08
C PHE A 168 5.30 -14.03 11.56
N LEU A 169 5.26 -12.72 11.83
CA LEU A 169 4.04 -12.01 12.20
C LEU A 169 2.99 -12.06 11.08
N TRP A 170 3.42 -11.82 9.84
CA TRP A 170 2.58 -11.95 8.65
C TRP A 170 2.05 -13.37 8.49
N ALA A 171 2.92 -14.39 8.57
CA ALA A 171 2.55 -15.80 8.42
C ALA A 171 1.60 -16.26 9.54
N SER A 172 1.77 -15.73 10.76
CA SER A 172 0.87 -15.99 11.88
C SER A 172 -0.53 -15.45 11.59
N ILE A 173 -0.65 -14.18 11.16
CA ILE A 173 -1.95 -13.60 10.80
C ILE A 173 -2.55 -14.32 9.60
N PHE A 174 -1.74 -14.64 8.58
CA PHE A 174 -2.17 -15.42 7.43
C PHE A 174 -2.69 -16.79 7.83
N GLY A 175 -2.03 -17.47 8.77
CA GLY A 175 -2.48 -18.74 9.36
C GLY A 175 -3.85 -18.62 10.04
N VAL A 176 -4.10 -17.54 10.77
CA VAL A 176 -5.41 -17.27 11.39
C VAL A 176 -6.52 -17.11 10.35
N THR A 177 -6.21 -16.67 9.12
CA THR A 177 -7.24 -16.53 8.06
C THR A 177 -7.86 -17.86 7.64
N PHE A 178 -7.18 -18.99 7.85
CA PHE A 178 -7.74 -20.33 7.62
C PHE A 178 -8.66 -20.82 8.75
N THR A 179 -8.82 -20.04 9.81
CA THR A 179 -9.66 -20.37 10.96
C THR A 179 -10.89 -19.47 11.01
N PRO A 180 -11.97 -19.88 11.71
CA PRO A 180 -13.13 -19.01 11.95
C PRO A 180 -12.79 -17.70 12.68
N ALA A 181 -11.64 -17.62 13.34
CA ALA A 181 -11.14 -16.40 13.97
C ALA A 181 -10.67 -15.34 12.95
N ALA A 182 -10.70 -15.61 11.65
CA ALA A 182 -10.34 -14.65 10.59
C ALA A 182 -11.09 -13.30 10.72
N ILE A 183 -12.31 -13.30 11.25
CA ILE A 183 -13.10 -12.06 11.47
C ILE A 183 -12.36 -11.08 12.39
N SER A 184 -11.51 -11.58 13.30
CA SER A 184 -10.73 -10.78 14.24
C SER A 184 -9.47 -10.13 13.65
N PHE A 185 -9.20 -10.30 12.34
CA PHE A 185 -7.98 -9.79 11.71
C PHE A 185 -7.68 -8.30 11.99
N PRO A 186 -8.66 -7.36 12.10
CA PRO A 186 -8.33 -5.96 12.38
C PRO A 186 -7.73 -5.78 13.78
N LEU A 187 -8.16 -6.59 14.75
CA LEU A 187 -7.61 -6.59 16.11
C LEU A 187 -6.18 -7.15 16.12
N LEU A 188 -5.91 -8.17 15.29
CA LEU A 188 -4.55 -8.71 15.14
C LEU A 188 -3.60 -7.68 14.53
N ILE A 189 -4.06 -6.92 13.53
CA ILE A 189 -3.28 -5.81 12.95
C ILE A 189 -3.08 -4.70 14.00
N ALA A 190 -4.10 -4.35 14.79
CA ALA A 190 -3.95 -3.39 15.88
C ALA A 190 -2.93 -3.87 16.93
N ALA A 191 -2.90 -5.18 17.24
CA ALA A 191 -1.89 -5.76 18.11
C ALA A 191 -0.47 -5.67 17.54
N LEU A 192 -0.28 -5.70 16.21
CA LEU A 192 1.03 -5.45 15.61
C LEU A 192 1.59 -4.07 15.94
N VAL A 193 0.74 -3.05 16.09
CA VAL A 193 1.16 -1.72 16.52
C VAL A 193 1.73 -1.77 17.94
N LEU A 194 1.14 -2.58 18.82
CA LEU A 194 1.66 -2.81 20.18
C LEU A 194 3.00 -3.57 20.15
N VAL A 195 3.14 -4.54 19.25
CA VAL A 195 4.42 -5.25 19.02
C VAL A 195 5.50 -4.29 18.54
N ARG A 196 5.16 -3.35 17.63
CA ARG A 196 6.09 -2.31 17.17
C ARG A 196 6.55 -1.41 18.32
N TRP A 197 5.64 -0.99 19.20
CA TRP A 197 6.01 -0.10 20.31
C TRP A 197 6.69 -0.83 21.49
N GLY A 198 6.37 -2.11 21.70
CA GLY A 198 6.89 -2.87 22.83
C GLY A 198 8.13 -3.72 22.51
N VAL A 199 8.11 -4.47 21.41
CA VAL A 199 9.11 -5.51 21.11
C VAL A 199 10.27 -4.93 20.31
N LEU A 200 9.99 -4.21 19.22
CA LEU A 200 11.02 -3.64 18.34
C LEU A 200 12.06 -2.77 19.07
N PRO A 201 11.70 -1.78 19.91
CA PRO A 201 12.69 -0.93 20.58
C PRO A 201 13.49 -1.66 21.67
N ARG A 202 13.13 -2.89 22.04
CA ARG A 202 13.91 -3.73 22.96
C ARG A 202 14.94 -4.61 22.24
N VAL A 203 14.69 -4.94 20.97
CA VAL A 203 15.51 -5.90 20.20
C VAL A 203 16.44 -5.17 19.22
N PHE A 204 16.06 -4.00 18.73
CA PHE A 204 16.76 -3.29 17.66
C PHE A 204 17.17 -1.87 18.06
N THR A 205 18.19 -1.35 17.39
CA THR A 205 18.64 0.03 17.59
C THR A 205 17.61 1.01 17.03
N ARG A 206 17.30 2.10 17.76
CA ARG A 206 16.30 3.09 17.31
C ARG A 206 16.61 3.68 15.93
N GLU A 207 17.88 3.87 15.63
CA GLU A 207 18.35 4.34 14.32
C GLU A 207 18.07 3.31 13.21
N ALA A 208 18.28 2.03 13.50
CA ALA A 208 17.99 0.95 12.56
C ALA A 208 16.48 0.83 12.28
N ILE A 209 15.64 0.94 13.32
CA ILE A 209 14.18 0.94 13.19
C ILE A 209 13.72 2.15 12.35
N SER A 210 14.24 3.35 12.61
CA SER A 210 13.88 4.54 11.83
C SER A 210 14.23 4.36 10.36
N LYS A 211 15.45 3.91 10.04
CA LYS A 211 15.87 3.70 8.65
C LYS A 211 15.07 2.61 7.93
N MET A 212 14.66 1.56 8.64
CA MET A 212 13.81 0.48 8.11
C MET A 212 12.33 0.87 7.92
N ASP A 213 11.86 1.90 8.64
CA ASP A 213 10.52 2.48 8.51
C ASP A 213 10.51 3.67 7.52
N ASP A 214 11.63 4.40 7.40
CA ASP A 214 11.81 5.54 6.50
C ASP A 214 12.11 5.09 5.05
N GLU A 215 12.43 3.82 4.77
CA GLU A 215 12.49 3.31 3.39
C GLU A 215 11.13 3.42 2.67
N GLU A 216 10.02 3.14 3.36
CA GLU A 216 8.68 3.39 2.81
C GLU A 216 8.49 4.87 2.49
N ARG A 217 9.14 5.75 3.27
CA ARG A 217 9.18 7.19 2.98
C ARG A 217 10.17 7.57 1.91
N HIS A 218 11.25 6.84 1.64
CA HIS A 218 12.24 7.26 0.65
C HIS A 218 11.77 6.98 -0.79
N ASP A 219 10.89 6.00 -0.99
CA ASP A 219 10.06 5.89 -2.19
C ASP A 219 8.99 7.01 -2.27
N ASP A 220 8.63 7.63 -1.14
CA ASP A 220 7.61 8.70 -1.06
C ASP A 220 8.17 10.14 -0.94
N ASP A 221 9.45 10.34 -0.58
CA ASP A 221 10.11 11.62 -0.22
C ASP A 221 11.33 11.93 -1.11
N ASP A 222 11.91 10.98 -1.85
CA ASP A 222 12.79 11.31 -3.01
C ASP A 222 11.95 11.98 -4.14
N ASP A 223 10.62 11.94 -4.00
CA ASP A 223 9.63 12.70 -4.77
C ASP A 223 9.42 14.15 -4.26
N GLY A 224 9.93 14.50 -3.08
CA GLY A 224 9.66 15.77 -2.39
C GLY A 224 10.88 16.57 -1.92
N ALA A 225 12.06 15.96 -1.78
CA ALA A 225 13.25 16.61 -1.25
C ALA A 225 14.05 17.39 -2.31
N ASP A 226 13.42 18.40 -2.91
CA ASP A 226 14.09 19.59 -3.43
C ASP A 226 13.06 20.74 -3.50
N LYS A 227 12.69 21.25 -2.33
CA LYS A 227 12.21 22.61 -2.12
C LYS A 227 12.75 23.18 -0.81
#